data_AF-A0A6A5ZJF1-F1
#
_entry.id   AF-A0A6A5ZJF1-F1
#
_cell.length_a   1.000
_cell.length_b   1.000
_cell.length_c   1.000
_cell.angle_alpha   90.00
_cell.angle_beta   90.00
_cell.angle_gamma   90.00
#
_symmetry.space_group_name_H-M   'P 1'
#
loop_
_entity.id
_entity.type
_entity.pdbx_description
1 polymer ?
#
loop_
_entity_poly.entity_id
_entity_poly.type
_entity_poly.pdbx_seq_one_letter_code
_entity_poly.pdbx_strand_id
1 'polypeptide(L)'
;MSPESQHSGPAFSRQQQAVNASSQASTQPGIDEILIEGEARTINNLEGYNDIPDFQPFQNLLKTPITVKYGKALQGGYTIHLELVCCYSSTIRDLFVEADELNRAYAVGASIRKNLKALLPPQTPYGAFQVEKAMNLIIRCLKNYPLLEHQTLVRSELEQATDRVFHNKDLWKSPIPNATSLKKKISDNPIEDVRIRLQCLTSEAVCHVTEALYRRLFEIKNFEVRSAKMNKRKAAAQRILYLPQFEADAIGAFVGWIYQKEKLNFDTAKGLCDLYILADALDVKDLAATCLNKLASAAYDAVNQARENGTGIRALLQKAQSPEAAVEEPMVDPLADIVPTVFEYVQQAPTPPQVLETLVIDAIADSKDEELIEFLRPSLDLPMALKLCQAFMVRSCKVDTPEPATKTEA
;
A
#
# COMPACT_ATOMS: atom_id res chain seq x y z
N MET A 1 48.76 80.85 52.48
CA MET A 1 47.61 80.44 53.29
C MET A 1 47.76 78.96 53.57
N SER A 2 48.26 78.64 54.77
CA SER A 2 48.06 77.37 55.48
C SER A 2 46.57 77.23 55.88
N PRO A 3 46.08 76.17 56.57
CA PRO A 3 46.80 75.05 57.18
C PRO A 3 46.09 73.66 57.06
N GLU A 4 46.75 72.56 57.47
CA GLU A 4 46.37 71.68 58.63
C GLU A 4 45.33 70.59 58.29
N SER A 5 45.28 69.39 58.87
CA SER A 5 46.11 68.54 59.75
C SER A 5 45.29 67.24 59.95
N GLN A 6 45.92 66.05 59.86
CA GLN A 6 46.21 65.12 60.96
C GLN A 6 45.07 64.30 61.60
N HIS A 7 45.47 63.06 61.94
CA HIS A 7 45.02 62.19 63.04
C HIS A 7 43.83 61.24 62.82
N SER A 8 43.73 60.05 63.42
CA SER A 8 44.66 59.12 64.10
C SER A 8 43.79 57.97 64.64
N GLY A 9 44.23 56.72 64.43
CA GLY A 9 44.37 55.72 65.51
C GLY A 9 43.14 55.03 66.14
N PRO A 10 43.37 53.94 66.90
CA PRO A 10 42.49 52.77 66.97
C PRO A 10 41.89 52.49 68.38
N ALA A 11 40.97 51.53 68.47
CA ALA A 11 40.58 50.93 69.75
C ALA A 11 40.36 49.41 69.64
N PHE A 12 41.15 48.67 70.42
CA PHE A 12 40.98 47.27 70.81
C PHE A 12 39.91 47.14 71.90
N SER A 13 39.10 46.06 71.93
CA SER A 13 38.90 45.16 73.10
C SER A 13 37.77 44.12 72.93
N ARG A 14 38.18 42.88 72.66
CA ARG A 14 37.94 41.60 73.38
C ARG A 14 36.64 41.37 74.20
N GLN A 15 35.80 40.41 73.77
CA GLN A 15 35.08 39.40 74.59
C GLN A 15 34.40 38.37 73.63
N GLN A 16 34.96 37.17 73.41
CA GLN A 16 34.69 35.87 74.08
C GLN A 16 33.21 35.47 74.27
N GLN A 17 32.75 34.50 73.44
CA GLN A 17 31.96 33.28 73.76
C GLN A 17 31.62 32.58 72.42
N ALA A 18 32.17 31.40 72.08
CA ALA A 18 31.58 30.06 72.27
C ALA A 18 30.05 30.07 72.01
N VAL A 19 29.43 29.34 71.06
CA VAL A 19 29.37 27.88 70.88
C VAL A 19 28.76 27.56 69.49
N ASN A 20 29.00 26.34 68.99
CA ASN A 20 28.28 25.59 67.93
C ASN A 20 28.65 25.92 66.47
N ALA A 21 29.51 25.11 65.84
CA ALA A 21 29.23 23.78 65.25
C ALA A 21 28.40 23.89 63.97
N SER A 22 29.07 23.79 62.82
CA SER A 22 28.92 22.66 61.88
C SER A 22 29.57 23.02 60.54
N SER A 23 30.63 22.28 60.22
CA SER A 23 31.32 22.28 58.95
C SER A 23 30.37 21.82 57.84
N GLN A 24 29.95 22.73 56.94
CA GLN A 24 29.42 22.33 55.64
C GLN A 24 30.59 22.01 54.72
N ALA A 25 31.03 20.75 54.78
CA ALA A 25 31.83 20.16 53.74
C ALA A 25 30.94 19.92 52.51
N SER A 26 31.42 20.41 51.36
CA SER A 26 30.90 20.13 50.03
C SER A 26 30.77 18.63 49.80
N THR A 27 29.55 18.13 49.69
CA THR A 27 29.27 16.78 49.17
C THR A 27 28.77 16.97 47.75
N GLN A 28 29.68 16.85 46.78
CA GLN A 28 29.25 16.43 45.45
C GLN A 28 28.72 15.01 45.60
N PRO A 29 27.50 14.71 45.09
CA PRO A 29 27.00 13.34 45.10
C PRO A 29 27.99 12.47 44.34
N GLY A 30 28.39 11.37 44.96
CA GLY A 30 29.26 10.38 44.34
C GLY A 30 28.60 9.85 43.07
N ILE A 31 29.42 9.42 42.10
CA ILE A 31 28.93 8.87 40.83
C ILE A 31 27.90 7.74 41.06
N ASP A 32 28.03 7.00 42.16
CA ASP A 32 27.09 5.95 42.56
C ASP A 32 25.72 6.50 43.02
N GLU A 33 25.66 7.68 43.61
CA GLU A 33 24.42 8.32 44.05
C GLU A 33 23.64 8.93 42.86
N ILE A 34 24.37 9.39 41.83
CA ILE A 34 23.79 9.82 40.54
C ILE A 34 23.28 8.61 39.75
N LEU A 35 23.95 7.46 39.82
CA LEU A 35 23.48 6.21 39.21
C LEU A 35 22.23 5.67 39.92
N ILE A 36 22.18 5.71 41.25
CA ILE A 36 21.01 5.28 42.04
C ILE A 36 19.81 6.23 41.81
N GLU A 37 20.02 7.55 41.73
CA GLU A 37 18.95 8.49 41.32
C GLU A 37 18.52 8.32 39.86
N GLY A 38 19.46 7.94 38.97
CA GLY A 38 19.17 7.62 37.57
C GLY A 38 18.32 6.35 37.42
N GLU A 39 18.62 5.31 38.20
CA GLU A 39 17.83 4.07 38.24
C GLU A 39 16.47 4.29 38.90
N ALA A 40 16.38 5.03 40.01
CA ALA A 40 15.11 5.36 40.65
C ALA A 40 14.18 6.22 39.77
N ARG A 41 14.74 7.12 38.93
CA ARG A 41 13.97 7.88 37.93
C ARG A 41 13.59 7.04 36.71
N THR A 42 14.32 5.97 36.42
CA THR A 42 13.96 5.04 35.35
C THR A 42 12.83 4.11 35.81
N ILE A 43 12.85 3.67 37.07
CA ILE A 43 11.80 2.84 37.68
C ILE A 43 10.49 3.63 37.87
N ASN A 44 10.54 4.89 38.33
CA ASN A 44 9.33 5.72 38.45
C ASN A 44 8.77 6.22 37.10
N ASN A 45 9.55 6.20 36.02
CA ASN A 45 9.05 6.44 34.66
C ASN A 45 8.56 5.15 33.96
N LEU A 46 8.77 3.98 34.58
CA LEU A 46 8.26 2.69 34.11
C LEU A 46 6.89 2.33 34.74
N GLU A 47 6.43 3.05 35.75
CA GLU A 47 5.08 2.89 36.33
C GLU A 47 3.95 3.47 35.44
N GLY A 48 4.29 3.99 34.26
CA GLY A 48 3.33 4.31 33.18
C GLY A 48 3.26 3.25 32.06
N TYR A 49 3.97 2.12 32.19
CA TYR A 49 4.06 1.06 31.17
C TYR A 49 3.50 -0.27 31.68
N ASN A 50 2.26 -0.25 32.19
CA ASN A 50 1.48 -1.47 32.42
C ASN A 50 0.17 -1.50 31.61
N ASP A 51 0.08 -0.73 30.53
CA ASP A 51 -0.78 -1.13 29.41
C ASP A 51 0.08 -1.99 28.48
N ILE A 52 0.30 -3.25 28.88
CA ILE A 52 0.50 -4.29 27.86
C ILE A 52 -0.79 -4.22 27.05
N PRO A 53 -0.76 -3.79 25.77
CA PRO A 53 -1.98 -3.70 24.99
C PRO A 53 -2.64 -5.07 25.07
N ASP A 54 -3.88 -5.10 25.57
CA ASP A 54 -4.68 -6.31 25.67
C ASP A 54 -4.49 -7.09 24.37
N PHE A 55 -4.12 -8.36 24.47
CA PHE A 55 -3.90 -9.19 23.30
C PHE A 55 -5.25 -9.39 22.61
N GLN A 56 -5.55 -8.54 21.63
CA GLN A 56 -6.78 -8.57 20.84
C GLN A 56 -6.46 -9.01 19.41
N PRO A 57 -6.14 -10.31 19.20
CA PRO A 57 -5.64 -10.82 17.93
C PRO A 57 -6.59 -10.54 16.77
N PHE A 58 -7.91 -10.60 17.00
CA PHE A 58 -8.91 -10.28 15.97
C PHE A 58 -9.00 -8.79 15.65
N GLN A 59 -8.86 -7.90 16.63
CA GLN A 59 -8.92 -6.45 16.38
C GLN A 59 -7.68 -5.97 15.64
N ASN A 60 -6.52 -6.59 15.89
CA ASN A 60 -5.29 -6.32 15.16
C ASN A 60 -5.38 -6.66 13.67
N LEU A 61 -6.23 -7.63 13.29
CA LEU A 61 -6.48 -7.99 11.89
C LEU A 61 -7.37 -6.99 11.13
N LEU A 62 -8.10 -6.12 11.85
CA LEU A 62 -9.05 -5.16 11.28
C LEU A 62 -8.55 -3.71 11.41
N LYS A 63 -7.25 -3.51 11.55
CA LYS A 63 -6.66 -2.21 11.89
C LYS A 63 -6.49 -1.30 10.69
N THR A 64 -5.98 -1.83 9.57
CA THR A 64 -5.54 -0.99 8.45
C THR A 64 -6.43 -1.21 7.23
N PRO A 65 -7.41 -0.34 6.97
CA PRO A 65 -8.19 -0.42 5.74
C PRO A 65 -7.33 -0.05 4.52
N ILE A 66 -7.44 -0.85 3.48
CA ILE A 66 -6.92 -0.61 2.14
C ILE A 66 -8.08 -0.68 1.13
N THR A 67 -7.94 0.04 0.03
CA THR A 67 -8.94 0.03 -1.05
C THR A 67 -8.47 -0.84 -2.21
N VAL A 68 -9.27 -1.83 -2.59
CA VAL A 68 -9.09 -2.59 -3.82
C VAL A 68 -9.88 -1.92 -4.94
N LYS A 69 -9.19 -1.41 -5.95
CA LYS A 69 -9.77 -0.79 -7.15
C LYS A 69 -9.72 -1.76 -8.31
N TYR A 70 -10.85 -2.02 -8.96
CA TYR A 70 -10.99 -3.08 -9.95
C TYR A 70 -11.80 -2.65 -11.19
N GLY A 71 -11.79 -3.51 -12.20
CA GLY A 71 -12.38 -3.30 -13.53
C GLY A 71 -11.46 -2.46 -14.44
N LYS A 72 -11.65 -2.57 -15.75
CA LYS A 72 -10.79 -1.92 -16.76
C LYS A 72 -10.63 -0.40 -16.54
N ALA A 73 -11.70 0.26 -16.07
CA ALA A 73 -11.71 1.70 -15.78
C ALA A 73 -11.33 2.06 -14.32
N LEU A 74 -11.11 1.07 -13.45
CA LEU A 74 -10.80 1.25 -12.02
C LEU A 74 -11.85 2.06 -11.23
N GLN A 75 -13.11 1.98 -11.67
CA GLN A 75 -14.23 2.70 -11.05
C GLN A 75 -14.78 1.95 -9.83
N GLY A 76 -14.78 0.61 -9.89
CA GLY A 76 -15.18 -0.25 -8.77
C GLY A 76 -14.22 -0.13 -7.58
N GLY A 77 -14.73 -0.33 -6.37
CA GLY A 77 -13.92 -0.24 -5.15
C GLY A 77 -14.49 -1.04 -3.98
N TYR A 78 -13.66 -1.92 -3.39
CA TYR A 78 -13.92 -2.54 -2.10
C TYR A 78 -12.93 -2.06 -1.05
N THR A 79 -13.36 -1.98 0.21
CA THR A 79 -12.46 -1.74 1.34
C THR A 79 -12.24 -3.05 2.07
N ILE A 80 -10.97 -3.43 2.26
CA ILE A 80 -10.58 -4.62 3.03
C ILE A 80 -9.50 -4.26 4.04
N HIS A 81 -9.24 -5.14 5.00
CA HIS A 81 -8.18 -4.93 5.98
C HIS A 81 -6.88 -5.59 5.52
N LEU A 82 -5.80 -4.81 5.52
CA LEU A 82 -4.50 -5.24 5.02
C LEU A 82 -3.99 -6.48 5.76
N GLU A 83 -4.11 -6.48 7.08
CA GLU A 83 -3.59 -7.55 7.92
C GLU A 83 -4.22 -8.91 7.58
N LEU A 84 -5.53 -8.95 7.30
CA LEU A 84 -6.22 -10.16 6.83
C LEU A 84 -5.64 -10.66 5.50
N VAL A 85 -5.43 -9.77 4.53
CA VAL A 85 -4.88 -10.15 3.22
C VAL A 85 -3.44 -10.66 3.38
N CYS A 86 -2.64 -9.99 4.19
CA CYS A 86 -1.26 -10.36 4.48
C CYS A 86 -1.14 -11.71 5.19
N CYS A 87 -2.16 -12.18 5.91
CA CYS A 87 -2.18 -13.54 6.46
C CYS A 87 -2.13 -14.61 5.35
N TYR A 88 -2.74 -14.34 4.19
CA TYR A 88 -2.87 -15.31 3.12
C TYR A 88 -1.95 -15.07 1.91
N SER A 89 -1.38 -13.87 1.78
CA SER A 89 -0.44 -13.53 0.70
C SER A 89 0.86 -12.96 1.24
N SER A 90 1.96 -13.72 1.06
CA SER A 90 3.32 -13.24 1.29
C SER A 90 3.67 -12.09 0.37
N THR A 91 3.34 -12.20 -0.91
CA THR A 91 3.67 -11.19 -1.92
C THR A 91 3.05 -9.82 -1.59
N ILE A 92 1.80 -9.79 -1.12
CA ILE A 92 1.15 -8.53 -0.71
C ILE A 92 1.80 -8.00 0.57
N ARG A 93 2.12 -8.87 1.54
CA ARG A 93 2.82 -8.46 2.76
C ARG A 93 4.13 -7.75 2.45
N ASP A 94 4.97 -8.38 1.62
CA ASP A 94 6.29 -7.84 1.25
C ASP A 94 6.14 -6.52 0.50
N LEU A 95 5.19 -6.44 -0.45
CA LEU A 95 4.90 -5.20 -1.19
C LEU A 95 4.54 -4.03 -0.26
N PHE A 96 3.72 -4.26 0.76
CA PHE A 96 3.33 -3.21 1.71
C PHE A 96 4.45 -2.85 2.68
N VAL A 97 5.31 -3.80 3.06
CA VAL A 97 6.52 -3.54 3.84
C VAL A 97 7.48 -2.64 3.06
N GLU A 98 7.76 -2.97 1.79
CA GLU A 98 8.61 -2.16 0.91
C GLU A 98 8.05 -0.75 0.65
N ALA A 99 6.73 -0.60 0.76
CA ALA A 99 6.01 0.64 0.55
C ALA A 99 5.86 1.50 1.81
N ASP A 100 6.21 1.00 3.00
CA ASP A 100 5.92 1.69 4.28
C ASP A 100 6.66 3.03 4.41
N GLU A 101 7.94 3.09 4.05
CA GLU A 101 8.71 4.35 4.07
C GLU A 101 8.06 5.42 3.18
N LEU A 102 7.61 5.00 1.98
CA LEU A 102 6.92 5.88 1.05
C LEU A 102 5.53 6.27 1.57
N ASN A 103 4.82 5.37 2.24
CA ASN A 103 3.55 5.67 2.92
C ASN A 103 3.73 6.78 3.96
N ARG A 104 4.77 6.65 4.82
CA ARG A 104 5.11 7.67 5.81
C ARG A 104 5.44 9.01 5.14
N ALA A 105 6.22 8.99 4.06
CA ALA A 105 6.54 10.20 3.29
C ALA A 105 5.28 10.87 2.71
N TYR A 106 4.34 10.09 2.15
CA TYR A 106 3.05 10.62 1.70
C TYR A 106 2.21 11.19 2.83
N ALA A 107 2.18 10.56 4.01
CA ALA A 107 1.47 11.05 5.17
C ALA A 107 2.03 12.40 5.65
N VAL A 108 3.36 12.53 5.71
CA VAL A 108 4.02 13.81 6.03
C VAL A 108 3.70 14.87 4.97
N GLY A 109 3.79 14.52 3.69
CA GLY A 109 3.44 15.43 2.59
C GLY A 109 1.96 15.88 2.62
N ALA A 110 1.04 14.98 2.98
CA ALA A 110 -0.37 15.28 3.16
C ALA A 110 -0.61 16.23 4.34
N SER A 111 0.08 16.01 5.46
CA SER A 111 0.04 16.90 6.63
C SER A 111 0.54 18.31 6.29
N ILE A 112 1.68 18.42 5.59
CA ILE A 112 2.21 19.70 5.11
C ILE A 112 1.17 20.43 4.24
N ARG A 113 0.59 19.74 3.24
CA ARG A 113 -0.45 20.34 2.39
C ARG A 113 -1.68 20.81 3.17
N LYS A 114 -2.14 20.01 4.13
CA LYS A 114 -3.28 20.37 4.99
C LYS A 114 -2.97 21.63 5.81
N ASN A 115 -1.78 21.71 6.38
CA ASN A 115 -1.34 22.87 7.17
C ASN A 115 -1.19 24.13 6.31
N LEU A 116 -0.65 24.00 5.09
CA LEU A 116 -0.59 25.12 4.14
C LEU A 116 -1.99 25.58 3.73
N LYS A 117 -2.90 24.66 3.41
CA LYS A 117 -4.29 24.98 3.07
C LYS A 117 -4.99 25.74 4.20
N ALA A 118 -4.77 25.32 5.44
CA ALA A 118 -5.34 25.95 6.63
C ALA A 118 -4.88 27.40 6.81
N LEU A 119 -3.68 27.74 6.32
CA LEU A 119 -3.16 29.11 6.37
C LEU A 119 -3.68 30.00 5.24
N LEU A 120 -4.25 29.42 4.18
CA LEU A 120 -4.67 30.16 2.99
C LEU A 120 -6.18 30.48 3.01
N PRO A 121 -6.62 31.52 2.29
CA PRO A 121 -8.05 31.76 2.04
C PRO A 121 -8.69 30.57 1.30
N PRO A 122 -9.98 30.27 1.54
CA PRO A 122 -10.90 30.96 2.46
C PRO A 122 -10.78 30.52 3.92
N GLN A 123 -9.92 29.55 4.27
CA GLN A 123 -9.87 28.96 5.61
C GLN A 123 -9.31 29.93 6.65
N THR A 124 -8.35 30.75 6.24
CA THR A 124 -7.84 31.87 7.03
C THR A 124 -7.96 33.16 6.21
N PRO A 125 -8.72 34.17 6.68
CA PRO A 125 -8.74 35.49 6.08
C PRO A 125 -7.34 36.11 6.08
N TYR A 126 -7.02 36.95 5.08
CA TYR A 126 -5.69 37.57 4.95
C TYR A 126 -5.21 38.31 6.22
N GLY A 127 -6.12 38.96 6.96
CA GLY A 127 -5.78 39.65 8.21
C GLY A 127 -5.44 38.73 9.39
N ALA A 128 -5.80 37.44 9.31
CA ALA A 128 -5.51 36.42 10.32
C ALA A 128 -4.37 35.47 9.90
N PHE A 129 -3.67 35.78 8.81
CA PHE A 129 -2.57 34.98 8.27
C PHE A 129 -1.41 34.88 9.27
N GLN A 130 -1.06 33.64 9.65
CA GLN A 130 -0.01 33.38 10.65
C GLN A 130 1.36 33.25 9.95
N VAL A 131 1.99 34.39 9.70
CA VAL A 131 3.27 34.51 8.97
C VAL A 131 4.35 33.55 9.48
N GLU A 132 4.53 33.47 10.80
CA GLU A 132 5.57 32.62 11.39
C GLU A 132 5.36 31.12 11.10
N LYS A 133 4.10 30.65 11.19
CA LYS A 133 3.75 29.26 10.85
C LYS A 133 3.99 28.98 9.37
N ALA A 134 3.62 29.91 8.50
CA ALA A 134 3.84 29.80 7.06
C ALA A 134 5.33 29.72 6.73
N MET A 135 6.14 30.64 7.27
CA MET A 135 7.59 30.65 7.08
C MET A 135 8.24 29.35 7.55
N ASN A 136 7.85 28.84 8.71
CA ASN A 136 8.37 27.57 9.23
C ASN A 136 8.06 26.39 8.29
N LEU A 137 6.86 26.33 7.70
CA LEU A 137 6.51 25.31 6.71
C LEU A 137 7.29 25.46 5.41
N ILE A 138 7.46 26.70 4.91
CA ILE A 138 8.26 26.98 3.72
C ILE A 138 9.70 26.51 3.92
N ILE A 139 10.33 26.92 5.02
CA ILE A 139 11.72 26.56 5.35
C ILE A 139 11.86 25.04 5.51
N ARG A 140 10.88 24.38 6.13
CA ARG A 140 10.87 22.92 6.26
C ARG A 140 10.86 22.23 4.89
N CYS A 141 9.99 22.67 3.97
CA CYS A 141 9.91 22.12 2.62
C CYS A 141 11.18 22.39 1.80
N LEU A 142 11.80 23.57 1.95
CA LEU A 142 13.04 23.92 1.27
C LEU A 142 14.21 23.01 1.68
N LYS A 143 14.29 22.69 2.98
CA LYS A 143 15.36 21.86 3.55
C LYS A 143 15.17 20.39 3.25
N ASN A 144 13.98 19.85 3.53
CA ASN A 144 13.74 18.41 3.48
C ASN A 144 12.27 18.10 3.20
N TYR A 145 11.85 18.24 1.94
CA TYR A 145 10.54 17.74 1.52
C TYR A 145 10.54 16.19 1.52
N PRO A 146 9.52 15.52 2.08
CA PRO A 146 9.56 14.07 2.35
C PRO A 146 9.66 13.17 1.12
N LEU A 147 9.27 13.64 -0.07
CA LEU A 147 9.41 12.84 -1.29
C LEU A 147 10.69 13.24 -2.02
N LEU A 148 11.70 12.37 -1.96
CA LEU A 148 13.05 12.61 -2.50
C LEU A 148 13.02 13.02 -3.98
N GLU A 149 12.25 12.31 -4.81
CA GLU A 149 12.08 12.57 -6.25
C GLU A 149 11.61 14.01 -6.56
N HIS A 150 10.92 14.66 -5.61
CA HIS A 150 10.33 15.99 -5.78
C HIS A 150 11.05 17.10 -5.04
N GLN A 151 12.12 16.81 -4.30
CA GLN A 151 12.81 17.82 -3.49
C GLN A 151 13.36 18.99 -4.33
N THR A 152 14.01 18.68 -5.45
CA THR A 152 14.55 19.70 -6.37
C THR A 152 13.46 20.59 -6.95
N LEU A 153 12.33 20.00 -7.33
CA LEU A 153 11.19 20.72 -7.88
C LEU A 153 10.59 21.68 -6.85
N VAL A 154 10.38 21.20 -5.61
CA VAL A 154 9.86 22.02 -4.50
C VAL A 154 10.82 23.15 -4.14
N ARG A 155 12.12 22.87 -4.10
CA ARG A 155 13.15 23.88 -3.84
C ARG A 155 13.13 24.98 -4.90
N SER A 156 13.15 24.60 -6.18
CA SER A 156 13.14 25.55 -7.29
C SER A 156 11.88 26.42 -7.29
N GLU A 157 10.70 25.84 -7.00
CA GLU A 157 9.46 26.62 -6.88
C GLU A 157 9.55 27.65 -5.75
N LEU A 158 10.07 27.27 -4.59
CA LEU A 158 10.20 28.17 -3.44
C LEU A 158 11.19 29.31 -3.70
N GLU A 159 12.31 29.03 -4.34
CA GLU A 159 13.28 30.03 -4.78
C GLU A 159 12.61 31.00 -5.76
N GLN A 160 12.01 30.50 -6.83
CA GLN A 160 11.33 31.35 -7.83
C GLN A 160 10.18 32.18 -7.25
N ALA A 161 9.34 31.58 -6.39
CA ALA A 161 8.23 32.28 -5.77
C ALA A 161 8.72 33.39 -4.83
N THR A 162 9.77 33.10 -4.04
CA THR A 162 10.40 34.08 -3.15
C THR A 162 11.05 35.20 -3.96
N ASP A 163 11.74 34.87 -5.05
CA ASP A 163 12.37 35.85 -5.94
C ASP A 163 11.34 36.81 -6.51
N ARG A 164 10.23 36.30 -7.04
CA ARG A 164 9.17 37.11 -7.63
C ARG A 164 8.62 38.15 -6.66
N VAL A 165 8.33 37.76 -5.41
CA VAL A 165 7.82 38.70 -4.41
C VAL A 165 8.91 39.62 -3.84
N PHE A 166 10.17 39.15 -3.78
CA PHE A 166 11.30 39.93 -3.25
C PHE A 166 11.73 41.05 -4.19
N HIS A 167 11.62 40.87 -5.51
CA HIS A 167 11.89 41.94 -6.47
C HIS A 167 10.84 43.07 -6.43
N ASN A 168 9.66 42.82 -5.87
CA ASN A 168 8.66 43.85 -5.65
C ASN A 168 8.89 44.58 -4.32
N LYS A 169 9.45 45.79 -4.39
CA LYS A 169 9.79 46.61 -3.22
C LYS A 169 8.58 47.03 -2.39
N ASP A 170 7.38 47.06 -2.98
CA ASP A 170 6.15 47.44 -2.28
C ASP A 170 5.71 46.35 -1.28
N LEU A 171 6.22 45.13 -1.44
CA LEU A 171 5.94 43.99 -0.57
C LEU A 171 6.98 43.81 0.54
N TRP A 172 7.79 44.83 0.81
CA TRP A 172 8.78 44.80 1.89
C TRP A 172 8.22 45.39 3.18
N LYS A 173 8.62 44.83 4.34
CA LYS A 173 8.24 45.39 5.64
C LYS A 173 8.82 46.79 5.81
N SER A 174 8.01 47.71 6.35
CA SER A 174 8.45 49.04 6.79
C SER A 174 8.25 49.21 8.31
N PRO A 175 9.31 49.52 9.09
CA PRO A 175 10.72 49.59 8.69
C PRO A 175 11.32 48.18 8.49
N ILE A 176 12.31 48.07 7.61
CA ILE A 176 13.06 46.81 7.44
C ILE A 176 13.89 46.59 8.72
N PRO A 177 13.79 45.42 9.38
CA PRO A 177 14.68 45.09 10.50
C PRO A 177 16.14 45.17 10.04
N ASN A 178 16.97 45.97 10.71
CA ASN A 178 18.37 46.23 10.32
C ASN A 178 18.56 46.90 8.94
N ALA A 179 17.72 47.89 8.62
CA ALA A 179 17.66 48.58 7.33
C ALA A 179 19.01 49.04 6.74
N THR A 180 19.98 49.48 7.54
CA THR A 180 21.26 50.03 7.05
C THR A 180 22.23 48.96 6.55
N SER A 181 22.31 47.80 7.21
CA SER A 181 23.21 46.71 6.82
C SER A 181 22.59 45.81 5.76
N LEU A 182 21.26 45.60 5.81
CA LEU A 182 20.56 44.75 4.86
C LEU A 182 20.37 45.45 3.51
N LYS A 183 20.02 46.75 3.47
CA LYS A 183 19.91 47.48 2.19
C LYS A 183 21.25 47.54 1.44
N LYS A 184 22.36 47.70 2.17
CA LYS A 184 23.71 47.69 1.57
C LYS A 184 24.07 46.31 1.04
N LYS A 185 23.82 45.24 1.82
CA LYS A 185 24.00 43.85 1.34
C LYS A 185 23.14 43.55 0.11
N ILE A 186 21.85 43.91 0.10
CA ILE A 186 20.95 43.66 -1.04
C ILE A 186 21.34 44.46 -2.29
N SER A 187 21.86 45.69 -2.11
CA SER A 187 22.35 46.54 -3.20
C SER A 187 23.67 46.04 -3.80
N ASP A 188 24.56 45.48 -2.97
CA ASP A 188 25.91 45.08 -3.37
C ASP A 188 25.99 43.58 -3.71
N ASN A 189 25.06 42.74 -3.22
CA ASN A 189 25.01 41.29 -3.50
C ASN A 189 23.60 40.71 -3.22
N PRO A 190 22.90 40.11 -4.19
CA PRO A 190 21.57 39.54 -3.94
C PRO A 190 21.65 38.49 -2.84
N ILE A 191 20.79 38.62 -1.82
CA ILE A 191 20.72 37.62 -0.74
C ILE A 191 20.22 36.31 -1.35
N GLU A 192 21.09 35.33 -1.53
CA GLU A 192 20.71 34.03 -2.12
C GLU A 192 19.80 33.22 -1.17
N ASP A 193 19.94 33.41 0.15
CA ASP A 193 19.19 32.64 1.14
C ASP A 193 17.71 33.07 1.18
N VAL A 194 16.83 32.15 0.75
CA VAL A 194 15.36 32.26 0.81
C VAL A 194 14.87 32.62 2.22
N ARG A 195 15.49 32.09 3.29
CA ARG A 195 15.08 32.35 4.67
C ARG A 195 15.22 33.83 5.03
N ILE A 196 16.35 34.43 4.69
CA ILE A 196 16.65 35.82 4.99
C ILE A 196 15.72 36.73 4.18
N ARG A 197 15.48 36.38 2.91
CA ARG A 197 14.53 37.12 2.06
C ARG A 197 13.11 37.09 2.61
N LEU A 198 12.61 35.94 3.02
CA LEU A 198 11.28 35.81 3.62
C LEU A 198 11.09 36.68 4.87
N GLN A 199 12.14 36.90 5.67
CA GLN A 199 12.06 37.75 6.87
C GLN A 199 11.80 39.23 6.52
N CYS A 200 12.21 39.67 5.34
CA CYS A 200 12.07 41.06 4.87
C CYS A 200 10.69 41.36 4.27
N LEU A 201 9.93 40.33 3.92
CA LEU A 201 8.66 40.44 3.20
C LEU A 201 7.47 40.70 4.11
N THR A 202 6.46 41.41 3.60
CA THR A 202 5.16 41.62 4.25
C THR A 202 4.39 40.30 4.41
N SER A 203 3.35 40.32 5.24
CA SER A 203 2.43 39.18 5.42
C SER A 203 1.84 38.69 4.09
N GLU A 204 1.46 39.64 3.24
CA GLU A 204 0.90 39.40 1.91
C GLU A 204 1.88 38.65 0.99
N ALA A 205 3.14 39.09 0.92
CA ALA A 205 4.15 38.38 0.13
C ALA A 205 4.43 36.96 0.63
N VAL A 206 4.48 36.76 1.95
CA VAL A 206 4.63 35.40 2.51
C VAL A 206 3.41 34.54 2.19
N CYS A 207 2.21 35.12 2.17
CA CYS A 207 0.99 34.43 1.74
C CYS A 207 1.11 33.99 0.26
N HIS A 208 1.61 34.83 -0.65
CA HIS A 208 1.82 34.45 -2.04
C HIS A 208 2.82 33.29 -2.22
N VAL A 209 3.93 33.31 -1.49
CA VAL A 209 4.89 32.18 -1.51
C VAL A 209 4.25 30.89 -0.97
N THR A 210 3.44 31.02 0.08
CA THR A 210 2.68 29.90 0.67
C THR A 210 1.69 29.31 -0.33
N GLU A 211 1.01 30.16 -1.09
CA GLU A 211 0.06 29.74 -2.13
C GLU A 211 0.77 29.00 -3.28
N ALA A 212 1.90 29.54 -3.75
CA ALA A 212 2.71 28.90 -4.79
C ALA A 212 3.19 27.50 -4.36
N LEU A 213 3.70 27.39 -3.13
CA LEU A 213 4.08 26.10 -2.55
C LEU A 213 2.88 25.15 -2.48
N TYR A 214 1.74 25.60 -1.95
CA TYR A 214 0.54 24.76 -1.83
C TYR A 214 0.09 24.21 -3.19
N ARG A 215 0.06 25.07 -4.23
CA ARG A 215 -0.27 24.68 -5.60
C ARG A 215 0.69 23.61 -6.13
N ARG A 216 1.99 23.82 -5.97
CA ARG A 216 3.01 22.85 -6.40
C ARG A 216 2.88 21.51 -5.68
N LEU A 217 2.65 21.51 -4.37
CA LEU A 217 2.44 20.28 -3.63
C LEU A 217 1.15 19.56 -4.03
N PHE A 218 0.12 20.30 -4.43
CA PHE A 218 -1.11 19.74 -4.97
C PHE A 218 -0.89 19.08 -6.35
N GLU A 219 -0.10 19.70 -7.22
CA GLU A 219 0.30 19.10 -8.50
C GLU A 219 1.10 17.81 -8.30
N ILE A 220 2.07 17.80 -7.38
CA ILE A 220 2.83 16.60 -7.00
C ILE A 220 1.88 15.50 -6.51
N LYS A 221 0.90 15.83 -5.66
CA LYS A 221 -0.12 14.86 -5.22
C LYS A 221 -0.85 14.23 -6.42
N ASN A 222 -1.30 15.04 -7.37
CA ASN A 222 -2.05 14.56 -8.54
C ASN A 222 -1.16 13.75 -9.50
N PHE A 223 0.11 14.09 -9.59
CA PHE A 223 1.10 13.29 -10.32
C PHE A 223 1.28 11.91 -9.66
N GLU A 224 1.48 11.86 -8.34
CA GLU A 224 1.68 10.61 -7.61
C GLU A 224 0.45 9.70 -7.63
N VAL A 225 -0.76 10.26 -7.56
CA VAL A 225 -2.02 9.50 -7.72
C VAL A 225 -2.12 8.87 -9.12
N ARG A 226 -1.69 9.59 -10.18
CA ARG A 226 -1.67 9.04 -11.54
C ARG A 226 -0.59 7.97 -11.70
N SER A 227 0.61 8.22 -11.18
CA SER A 227 1.74 7.29 -11.23
C SER A 227 1.44 5.98 -10.49
N ALA A 228 0.69 6.03 -9.38
CA ALA A 228 0.29 4.85 -8.62
C ALA A 228 -0.51 3.83 -9.44
N LYS A 229 -1.26 4.26 -10.47
CA LYS A 229 -2.00 3.33 -11.35
C LYS A 229 -1.08 2.37 -12.13
N MET A 230 0.17 2.78 -12.35
CA MET A 230 1.16 2.01 -13.11
C MET A 230 2.27 1.42 -12.23
N ASN A 231 2.34 1.81 -10.96
CA ASN A 231 3.39 1.38 -10.04
C ASN A 231 2.79 0.80 -8.75
N LYS A 232 2.92 -0.52 -8.60
CA LYS A 232 2.36 -1.29 -7.46
C LYS A 232 2.86 -0.77 -6.11
N ARG A 233 4.15 -0.41 -5.99
CA ARG A 233 4.72 0.12 -4.74
C ARG A 233 4.13 1.49 -4.38
N LYS A 234 3.96 2.38 -5.37
CA LYS A 234 3.31 3.69 -5.16
C LYS A 234 1.83 3.53 -4.80
N ALA A 235 1.13 2.55 -5.37
CA ALA A 235 -0.26 2.22 -5.02
C ALA A 235 -0.36 1.69 -3.57
N ALA A 236 0.47 0.72 -3.21
CA ALA A 236 0.52 0.16 -1.86
C ALA A 236 0.86 1.23 -0.81
N ALA A 237 1.81 2.14 -1.13
CA ALA A 237 2.13 3.28 -0.29
C ALA A 237 0.95 4.26 -0.11
N GLN A 238 -0.02 4.26 -1.03
CA GLN A 238 -1.27 5.01 -0.92
C GLN A 238 -2.43 4.17 -0.35
N ARG A 239 -2.16 2.95 0.13
CA ARG A 239 -3.14 1.98 0.63
C ARG A 239 -4.18 1.56 -0.41
N ILE A 240 -3.74 1.44 -1.67
CA ILE A 240 -4.59 1.03 -2.79
C ILE A 240 -3.97 -0.18 -3.48
N LEU A 241 -4.78 -1.18 -3.79
CA LEU A 241 -4.44 -2.29 -4.66
C LEU A 241 -5.22 -2.14 -5.97
N TYR A 242 -4.51 -2.00 -7.09
CA TYR A 242 -5.13 -1.88 -8.42
C TYR A 242 -5.18 -3.24 -9.12
N LEU A 243 -6.38 -3.63 -9.53
CA LEU A 243 -6.73 -4.91 -10.14
C LEU A 243 -7.59 -4.70 -11.41
N PRO A 244 -7.04 -4.03 -12.44
CA PRO A 244 -7.80 -3.62 -13.63
C PRO A 244 -8.35 -4.78 -14.47
N GLN A 245 -7.80 -5.98 -14.33
CA GLN A 245 -8.18 -7.16 -15.08
C GLN A 245 -9.31 -7.98 -14.45
N PHE A 246 -9.77 -7.60 -13.26
CA PHE A 246 -10.78 -8.35 -12.50
C PHE A 246 -12.05 -7.52 -12.33
N GLU A 247 -13.20 -8.18 -12.40
CA GLU A 247 -14.52 -7.56 -12.27
C GLU A 247 -15.11 -7.73 -10.87
N ALA A 248 -16.27 -7.11 -10.63
CA ALA A 248 -16.88 -7.01 -9.31
C ALA A 248 -17.13 -8.37 -8.65
N ASP A 249 -17.55 -9.37 -9.41
CA ASP A 249 -17.98 -10.67 -8.89
C ASP A 249 -16.79 -11.45 -8.31
N ALA A 250 -15.69 -11.53 -9.06
CA ALA A 250 -14.46 -12.19 -8.60
C ALA A 250 -13.87 -11.50 -7.36
N ILE A 251 -13.86 -10.16 -7.34
CA ILE A 251 -13.39 -9.40 -6.17
C ILE A 251 -14.34 -9.61 -4.98
N GLY A 252 -15.65 -9.58 -5.20
CA GLY A 252 -16.65 -9.82 -4.16
C GLY A 252 -16.50 -11.21 -3.52
N ALA A 253 -16.34 -12.24 -4.34
CA ALA A 253 -16.08 -13.61 -3.90
C ALA A 253 -14.78 -13.72 -3.10
N PHE A 254 -13.70 -13.08 -3.58
CA PHE A 254 -12.41 -13.02 -2.88
C PHE A 254 -12.51 -12.33 -1.52
N VAL A 255 -13.19 -11.18 -1.47
CA VAL A 255 -13.42 -10.44 -0.23
C VAL A 255 -14.24 -11.29 0.74
N GLY A 256 -15.32 -11.91 0.27
CA GLY A 256 -16.15 -12.81 1.06
C GLY A 256 -15.32 -13.95 1.66
N TRP A 257 -14.46 -14.58 0.85
CA TRP A 257 -13.57 -15.64 1.30
C TRP A 257 -12.57 -15.17 2.36
N ILE A 258 -11.95 -14.00 2.21
CA ILE A 258 -11.00 -13.46 3.21
C ILE A 258 -11.64 -13.36 4.60
N TYR A 259 -12.89 -12.90 4.67
CA TYR A 259 -13.57 -12.69 5.95
C TYR A 259 -14.25 -13.94 6.51
N GLN A 260 -14.73 -14.83 5.64
CA GLN A 260 -15.59 -15.95 6.06
C GLN A 260 -14.87 -17.31 5.99
N LYS A 261 -13.75 -17.40 5.25
CA LYS A 261 -12.84 -18.55 5.02
C LYS A 261 -13.47 -19.86 4.50
N GLU A 262 -14.71 -20.18 4.86
CA GLU A 262 -15.30 -21.51 4.72
C GLU A 262 -16.20 -21.66 3.50
N LYS A 263 -16.76 -20.57 2.97
CA LYS A 263 -17.70 -20.63 1.84
C LYS A 263 -17.12 -19.91 0.63
N LEU A 264 -16.70 -20.71 -0.36
CA LEU A 264 -16.52 -20.24 -1.72
C LEU A 264 -17.89 -19.85 -2.27
N ASN A 265 -18.12 -18.56 -2.44
CA ASN A 265 -19.33 -18.03 -3.04
C ASN A 265 -19.02 -17.68 -4.50
N PHE A 266 -19.68 -18.36 -5.43
CA PHE A 266 -19.59 -18.09 -6.86
C PHE A 266 -20.92 -18.45 -7.51
N ASP A 267 -21.31 -17.68 -8.52
CA ASP A 267 -22.59 -17.86 -9.20
C ASP A 267 -22.45 -18.72 -10.46
N THR A 268 -21.24 -18.84 -11.00
CA THR A 268 -20.96 -19.58 -12.24
C THR A 268 -19.59 -20.25 -12.19
N ALA A 269 -19.40 -21.30 -13.00
CA ALA A 269 -18.10 -21.94 -13.22
C ALA A 269 -17.05 -20.93 -13.71
N LYS A 270 -17.45 -19.97 -14.55
CA LYS A 270 -16.60 -18.87 -15.00
C LYS A 270 -16.15 -17.99 -13.84
N GLY A 271 -17.07 -17.63 -12.94
CA GLY A 271 -16.74 -16.89 -11.72
C GLY A 271 -15.74 -17.63 -10.82
N LEU A 272 -15.81 -18.96 -10.76
CA LEU A 272 -14.84 -19.78 -10.04
C LEU A 272 -13.45 -19.78 -10.72
N CYS A 273 -13.39 -19.81 -12.06
CA CYS A 273 -12.14 -19.61 -12.81
C CYS A 273 -11.56 -18.20 -12.59
N ASP A 274 -12.38 -17.16 -12.65
CA ASP A 274 -11.94 -15.79 -12.41
C ASP A 274 -11.40 -15.61 -10.98
N LEU A 275 -12.04 -16.24 -10.00
CA LEU A 275 -11.57 -16.27 -8.61
C LEU A 275 -10.23 -17.03 -8.47
N TYR A 276 -10.06 -18.15 -9.19
CA TYR A 276 -8.78 -18.87 -9.25
C TYR A 276 -7.66 -17.97 -9.79
N ILE A 277 -7.88 -17.31 -10.94
CA ILE A 277 -6.89 -16.42 -11.57
C ILE A 277 -6.55 -15.25 -10.64
N LEU A 278 -7.55 -14.71 -9.94
CA LEU A 278 -7.35 -13.65 -8.95
C LEU A 278 -6.49 -14.12 -7.78
N ALA A 279 -6.81 -15.28 -7.21
CA ALA A 279 -6.06 -15.85 -6.09
C ALA A 279 -4.60 -16.14 -6.46
N ASP A 280 -4.36 -16.69 -7.65
CA ASP A 280 -3.02 -16.94 -8.17
C ASP A 280 -2.24 -15.63 -8.41
N ALA A 281 -2.87 -14.63 -9.04
CA ALA A 281 -2.27 -13.32 -9.29
C ALA A 281 -1.91 -12.55 -8.01
N LEU A 282 -2.60 -12.83 -6.91
CA LEU A 282 -2.36 -12.27 -5.59
C LEU A 282 -1.48 -13.16 -4.69
N ASP A 283 -1.00 -14.31 -5.18
CA ASP A 283 -0.22 -15.30 -4.42
C ASP A 283 -0.95 -15.77 -3.14
N VAL A 284 -2.26 -16.01 -3.26
CA VAL A 284 -3.13 -16.55 -2.20
C VAL A 284 -3.30 -18.06 -2.45
N LYS A 285 -2.27 -18.81 -2.08
CA LYS A 285 -2.10 -20.22 -2.47
C LYS A 285 -3.24 -21.12 -2.00
N ASP A 286 -3.71 -20.93 -0.77
CA ASP A 286 -4.79 -21.75 -0.20
C ASP A 286 -6.10 -21.59 -0.98
N LEU A 287 -6.45 -20.35 -1.34
CA LEU A 287 -7.64 -20.07 -2.14
C LEU A 287 -7.48 -20.60 -3.56
N ALA A 288 -6.32 -20.37 -4.20
CA ALA A 288 -6.04 -20.88 -5.55
C ALA A 288 -6.16 -22.41 -5.59
N ALA A 289 -5.56 -23.11 -4.62
CA ALA A 289 -5.68 -24.57 -4.50
C ALA A 289 -7.12 -25.02 -4.26
N THR A 290 -7.89 -24.31 -3.43
CA THR A 290 -9.30 -24.65 -3.16
C THR A 290 -10.16 -24.49 -4.43
N CYS A 291 -10.01 -23.39 -5.16
CA CYS A 291 -10.70 -23.17 -6.42
C CYS A 291 -10.31 -24.22 -7.46
N LEU A 292 -9.01 -24.51 -7.59
CA LEU A 292 -8.48 -25.49 -8.54
C LEU A 292 -9.02 -26.90 -8.26
N ASN A 293 -9.01 -27.33 -7.00
CA ASN A 293 -9.55 -28.63 -6.61
C ASN A 293 -11.05 -28.72 -6.89
N LYS A 294 -11.80 -27.65 -6.65
CA LYS A 294 -13.24 -27.60 -6.93
C LYS A 294 -13.53 -27.65 -8.43
N LEU A 295 -12.77 -26.91 -9.25
CA LEU A 295 -12.85 -26.96 -10.71
C LEU A 295 -12.53 -28.36 -11.25
N ALA A 296 -11.43 -28.95 -10.78
CA ALA A 296 -10.97 -30.25 -11.26
C ALA A 296 -11.93 -31.38 -10.87
N SER A 297 -12.39 -31.43 -9.61
CA SER A 297 -13.35 -32.45 -9.16
C SER A 297 -14.68 -32.33 -9.89
N ALA A 298 -15.26 -31.13 -9.97
CA ALA A 298 -16.53 -30.93 -10.66
C ALA A 298 -16.46 -31.23 -12.16
N ALA A 299 -15.36 -30.85 -12.83
CA ALA A 299 -15.16 -31.20 -14.24
C ALA A 299 -14.99 -32.72 -14.44
N TYR A 300 -14.23 -33.38 -13.56
CA TYR A 300 -14.04 -34.83 -13.60
C TYR A 300 -15.36 -35.59 -13.41
N ASP A 301 -16.13 -35.21 -12.38
CA ASP A 301 -17.42 -35.81 -12.07
C ASP A 301 -18.41 -35.61 -13.24
N ALA A 302 -18.47 -34.40 -13.81
CA ALA A 302 -19.34 -34.10 -14.95
C ALA A 302 -18.95 -34.90 -16.21
N VAL A 303 -17.65 -35.06 -16.49
CA VAL A 303 -17.17 -35.88 -17.62
C VAL A 303 -17.51 -37.35 -17.42
N ASN A 304 -17.32 -37.89 -16.21
CA ASN A 304 -17.66 -39.29 -15.93
C ASN A 304 -19.17 -39.54 -15.96
N GLN A 305 -19.96 -38.65 -15.38
CA GLN A 305 -21.42 -38.74 -15.41
C GLN A 305 -21.94 -38.71 -16.86
N ALA A 306 -21.38 -37.84 -17.71
CA ALA A 306 -21.74 -37.83 -19.12
C ALA A 306 -21.39 -39.15 -19.82
N ARG A 307 -20.21 -39.71 -19.53
CA ARG A 307 -19.78 -41.01 -20.04
C ARG A 307 -20.72 -42.14 -19.60
N GLU A 308 -21.11 -42.18 -18.33
CA GLU A 308 -22.08 -43.16 -17.80
C GLU A 308 -23.45 -43.05 -18.47
N ASN A 309 -23.88 -41.82 -18.78
CA ASN A 309 -25.13 -41.53 -19.48
C ASN A 309 -25.04 -41.68 -21.01
N GLY A 310 -23.90 -42.15 -21.55
CA GLY A 310 -23.69 -42.28 -22.99
C GLY A 310 -23.65 -40.95 -23.75
N THR A 311 -23.48 -39.83 -23.04
CA THR A 311 -23.34 -38.49 -23.62
C THR A 311 -21.86 -38.21 -23.90
N GLY A 312 -21.51 -37.99 -25.17
CA GLY A 312 -20.15 -37.66 -25.55
C GLY A 312 -19.73 -36.26 -25.07
N ILE A 313 -18.42 -36.06 -24.85
CA ILE A 313 -17.84 -34.76 -24.42
C ILE A 313 -18.24 -33.64 -25.39
N ARG A 314 -18.24 -33.93 -26.69
CA ARG A 314 -18.65 -32.94 -27.71
C ARG A 314 -20.06 -32.41 -27.48
N ALA A 315 -20.99 -33.27 -27.08
CA ALA A 315 -22.36 -32.84 -26.79
C ALA A 315 -22.42 -31.89 -25.59
N LEU A 316 -21.58 -32.12 -24.56
CA LEU A 316 -21.46 -31.18 -23.42
C LEU A 316 -20.93 -29.82 -23.85
N LEU A 317 -19.92 -29.80 -24.72
CA LEU A 317 -19.33 -28.56 -25.23
C LEU A 317 -20.28 -27.80 -26.16
N GLN A 318 -21.07 -28.50 -26.97
CA GLN A 318 -22.03 -27.89 -27.90
C GLN A 318 -23.31 -27.40 -27.20
N LYS A 319 -23.74 -28.06 -26.13
CA LYS A 319 -24.92 -27.65 -25.35
C LYS A 319 -24.75 -26.22 -24.80
N ALA A 320 -23.55 -25.88 -24.34
CA ALA A 320 -23.23 -24.53 -23.88
C ALA A 320 -23.18 -23.46 -24.98
N GLN A 321 -23.07 -23.87 -26.25
CA GLN A 321 -23.08 -22.95 -27.41
C GLN A 321 -24.50 -22.74 -27.98
N SER A 322 -25.50 -23.50 -27.51
CA SER A 322 -26.85 -23.45 -28.05
C SER A 322 -27.69 -22.34 -27.39
N PRO A 323 -28.25 -21.40 -28.16
CA PRO A 323 -29.02 -20.26 -27.61
C PRO A 323 -30.33 -20.66 -26.92
N GLU A 324 -30.82 -21.90 -27.14
CA GLU A 324 -32.02 -22.45 -26.49
C GLU A 324 -31.82 -22.80 -25.00
N ALA A 325 -30.58 -22.92 -24.53
CA ALA A 325 -30.27 -23.19 -23.12
C ALA A 325 -30.50 -21.98 -22.19
N ALA A 326 -30.78 -20.79 -22.73
CA ALA A 326 -30.86 -19.53 -21.98
C ALA A 326 -32.27 -19.19 -21.44
N VAL A 327 -33.27 -20.06 -21.60
CA VAL A 327 -34.71 -19.69 -21.44
C VAL A 327 -35.39 -20.28 -20.19
N GLU A 328 -34.75 -21.12 -19.37
CA GLU A 328 -35.38 -21.65 -18.14
C GLU A 328 -34.78 -21.05 -16.85
N GLU A 329 -35.58 -20.27 -16.11
CA GLU A 329 -35.30 -19.74 -14.75
C GLU A 329 -35.49 -20.82 -13.64
N PRO A 330 -35.26 -20.53 -12.33
CA PRO A 330 -34.01 -20.20 -11.66
C PRO A 330 -33.75 -21.17 -10.48
N MET A 331 -32.90 -22.16 -10.69
CA MET A 331 -31.96 -22.71 -9.69
C MET A 331 -30.86 -23.39 -10.52
N VAL A 332 -30.14 -22.56 -11.28
CA VAL A 332 -29.07 -23.03 -12.14
C VAL A 332 -27.95 -23.50 -11.22
N ASP A 333 -27.67 -24.81 -11.22
CA ASP A 333 -26.44 -25.32 -10.62
C ASP A 333 -25.29 -24.43 -11.10
N PRO A 334 -24.56 -23.72 -10.21
CA PRO A 334 -23.51 -22.80 -10.62
C PRO A 334 -22.40 -23.49 -11.40
N LEU A 335 -22.35 -24.82 -11.36
CA LEU A 335 -21.39 -25.67 -12.07
C LEU A 335 -22.00 -26.37 -13.30
N ALA A 336 -23.20 -26.03 -13.75
CA ALA A 336 -23.84 -26.64 -14.93
C ALA A 336 -22.94 -26.58 -16.18
N ASP A 337 -22.24 -25.47 -16.38
CA ASP A 337 -21.33 -25.24 -17.51
C ASP A 337 -19.85 -25.50 -17.15
N ILE A 338 -19.56 -26.34 -16.16
CA ILE A 338 -18.20 -26.56 -15.67
C ILE A 338 -17.26 -27.13 -16.75
N VAL A 339 -17.73 -28.13 -17.52
CA VAL A 339 -16.93 -28.77 -18.58
C VAL A 339 -16.56 -27.77 -19.68
N PRO A 340 -17.50 -27.08 -20.34
CA PRO A 340 -17.15 -26.10 -21.37
C PRO A 340 -16.28 -24.97 -20.82
N THR A 341 -16.53 -24.50 -19.60
CA THR A 341 -15.73 -23.45 -18.96
C THR A 341 -14.27 -23.88 -18.73
N VAL A 342 -14.04 -25.08 -18.19
CA VAL A 342 -12.68 -25.58 -17.93
C VAL A 342 -11.94 -25.85 -19.24
N PHE A 343 -12.62 -26.38 -20.26
CA PHE A 343 -12.03 -26.59 -21.57
C PHE A 343 -11.63 -25.26 -22.23
N GLU A 344 -12.52 -24.27 -22.20
CA GLU A 344 -12.22 -22.92 -22.72
C GLU A 344 -11.04 -22.29 -21.97
N TYR A 345 -11.05 -22.35 -20.65
CA TYR A 345 -9.99 -21.80 -19.81
C TYR A 345 -8.63 -22.43 -20.13
N VAL A 346 -8.55 -23.76 -20.21
CA VAL A 346 -7.30 -24.48 -20.52
C VAL A 346 -6.77 -24.16 -21.91
N GLN A 347 -7.65 -23.93 -22.89
CA GLN A 347 -7.26 -23.58 -24.26
C GLN A 347 -6.79 -22.12 -24.41
N GLN A 348 -7.37 -21.20 -23.65
CA GLN A 348 -7.07 -19.76 -23.76
C GLN A 348 -5.95 -19.31 -22.82
N ALA A 349 -5.74 -20.00 -21.70
CA ALA A 349 -4.73 -19.63 -20.72
C ALA A 349 -3.31 -19.87 -21.28
N PRO A 350 -2.39 -18.88 -21.23
CA PRO A 350 -1.01 -19.07 -21.66
C PRO A 350 -0.26 -20.16 -20.88
N THR A 351 -0.62 -20.35 -19.61
CA THR A 351 -0.04 -21.33 -18.69
C THR A 351 -1.16 -21.95 -17.85
N PRO A 352 -1.92 -22.91 -18.38
CA PRO A 352 -3.01 -23.54 -17.64
C PRO A 352 -2.45 -24.39 -16.48
N PRO A 353 -3.21 -24.55 -15.38
CA PRO A 353 -2.81 -25.43 -14.29
C PRO A 353 -2.71 -26.87 -14.78
N GLN A 354 -1.60 -27.54 -14.47
CA GLN A 354 -1.30 -28.88 -14.98
C GLN A 354 -2.42 -29.90 -14.70
N VAL A 355 -3.10 -29.78 -13.56
CA VAL A 355 -4.22 -30.65 -13.17
C VAL A 355 -5.39 -30.51 -14.16
N LEU A 356 -5.80 -29.28 -14.48
CA LEU A 356 -6.90 -29.05 -15.43
C LEU A 356 -6.47 -29.38 -16.86
N GLU A 357 -5.23 -29.05 -17.23
CA GLU A 357 -4.68 -29.38 -18.54
C GLU A 357 -4.69 -30.89 -18.78
N THR A 358 -4.23 -31.67 -17.79
CA THR A 358 -4.18 -33.13 -17.87
C THR A 358 -5.58 -33.71 -17.94
N LEU A 359 -6.52 -33.21 -17.13
CA LEU A 359 -7.92 -33.61 -17.17
C LEU A 359 -8.54 -33.40 -18.56
N VAL A 360 -8.34 -32.24 -19.16
CA VAL A 360 -8.87 -31.92 -20.50
C VAL A 360 -8.25 -32.82 -21.56
N ILE A 361 -6.92 -33.00 -21.53
CA ILE A 361 -6.20 -33.88 -22.47
C ILE A 361 -6.70 -35.33 -22.36
N ASP A 362 -6.82 -35.84 -21.13
CA ASP A 362 -7.26 -37.20 -20.88
C ASP A 362 -8.72 -37.40 -21.31
N ALA A 363 -9.60 -36.47 -20.98
CA ALA A 363 -10.99 -36.50 -21.40
C ALA A 363 -11.12 -36.54 -22.93
N ILE A 364 -10.40 -35.69 -23.66
CA ILE A 364 -10.39 -35.69 -25.13
C ILE A 364 -9.84 -37.01 -25.66
N ALA A 365 -8.69 -37.46 -25.15
CA ALA A 365 -8.03 -38.67 -25.66
C ALA A 365 -8.83 -39.96 -25.36
N ASP A 366 -9.53 -40.02 -24.24
CA ASP A 366 -10.40 -41.14 -23.86
C ASP A 366 -11.73 -41.17 -24.61
N SER A 367 -12.19 -40.03 -25.13
CA SER A 367 -13.43 -39.96 -25.91
C SER A 367 -13.37 -40.75 -27.23
N LYS A 368 -12.17 -40.86 -27.83
CA LYS A 368 -11.94 -41.44 -29.16
C LYS A 368 -12.86 -40.85 -30.26
N ASP A 369 -13.33 -39.62 -30.06
CA ASP A 369 -14.23 -38.91 -30.97
C ASP A 369 -13.42 -38.04 -31.95
N GLU A 370 -13.31 -38.49 -33.20
CA GLU A 370 -12.60 -37.73 -34.26
C GLU A 370 -13.27 -36.38 -34.53
N GLU A 371 -14.61 -36.31 -34.45
CA GLU A 371 -15.36 -35.07 -34.70
C GLU A 371 -15.18 -34.06 -33.56
N LEU A 372 -14.90 -34.53 -32.33
CA LEU A 372 -14.49 -33.66 -31.22
C LEU A 372 -13.13 -32.98 -31.52
N ILE A 373 -12.17 -33.71 -32.08
CA ILE A 373 -10.86 -33.14 -32.44
C ILE A 373 -11.02 -32.09 -33.54
N GLU A 374 -11.82 -32.38 -34.57
CA GLU A 374 -12.14 -31.43 -35.64
C GLU A 374 -12.79 -30.16 -35.07
N PHE A 375 -13.71 -30.33 -34.12
CA PHE A 375 -14.37 -29.21 -33.43
C PHE A 375 -13.41 -28.35 -32.60
N LEU A 376 -12.43 -28.97 -31.92
CA LEU A 376 -11.46 -28.26 -31.09
C LEU A 376 -10.27 -27.69 -31.87
N ARG A 377 -9.97 -28.20 -33.07
CA ARG A 377 -8.82 -27.78 -33.88
C ARG A 377 -8.64 -26.26 -34.01
N PRO A 378 -9.68 -25.44 -34.23
CA PRO A 378 -9.50 -23.99 -34.40
C PRO A 378 -8.99 -23.26 -33.15
N SER A 379 -9.18 -23.84 -31.96
CA SER A 379 -8.80 -23.22 -30.67
C SER A 379 -7.57 -23.86 -30.02
N LEU A 380 -7.04 -24.95 -30.58
CA LEU A 380 -5.85 -25.63 -30.06
C LEU A 380 -4.57 -24.93 -30.50
N ASP A 381 -3.73 -24.57 -29.53
CA ASP A 381 -2.37 -24.15 -29.81
C ASP A 381 -1.44 -25.34 -30.09
N LEU A 382 -0.27 -25.06 -30.67
CA LEU A 382 0.70 -26.11 -31.02
C LEU A 382 1.16 -26.93 -29.79
N PRO A 383 1.50 -26.31 -28.64
CA PRO A 383 1.82 -27.06 -27.42
C PRO A 383 0.74 -28.05 -26.99
N MET A 384 -0.53 -27.62 -26.93
CA MET A 384 -1.65 -28.49 -26.54
C MET A 384 -1.86 -29.61 -27.56
N ALA A 385 -1.78 -29.29 -28.86
CA ALA A 385 -1.91 -30.29 -29.92
C ALA A 385 -0.83 -31.38 -29.81
N LEU A 386 0.42 -31.02 -29.49
CA LEU A 386 1.50 -31.99 -29.27
C LEU A 386 1.23 -32.89 -28.06
N LYS A 387 0.75 -32.32 -26.94
CA LYS A 387 0.40 -33.11 -25.75
C LYS A 387 -0.78 -34.07 -26.03
N LEU A 388 -1.78 -33.63 -26.80
CA LEU A 388 -2.87 -34.49 -27.25
C LEU A 388 -2.36 -35.64 -28.13
N CYS A 389 -1.50 -35.37 -29.11
CA CYS A 389 -0.89 -36.42 -29.93
C CYS A 389 -0.14 -37.46 -29.08
N GLN A 390 0.62 -37.01 -28.08
CA GLN A 390 1.28 -37.91 -27.13
C GLN A 390 0.27 -38.77 -26.35
N ALA A 391 -0.78 -38.14 -25.83
CA ALA A 391 -1.84 -38.83 -25.09
C ALA A 391 -2.56 -39.89 -25.95
N PHE A 392 -2.83 -39.61 -27.22
CA PHE A 392 -3.38 -40.57 -28.18
C PHE A 392 -2.44 -41.74 -28.44
N MET A 393 -1.16 -41.47 -28.74
CA MET A 393 -0.16 -42.53 -28.99
C MET A 393 -0.04 -43.48 -27.79
N VAL A 394 0.04 -42.94 -26.57
CA VAL A 394 0.12 -43.75 -25.35
C VAL A 394 -1.09 -44.67 -25.17
N ARG A 395 -2.29 -44.19 -25.49
CA ARG A 395 -3.52 -44.99 -25.42
C ARG A 395 -3.58 -46.07 -26.49
N SER A 396 -3.17 -45.75 -27.72
CA SER A 396 -3.11 -46.72 -28.83
C SER A 396 -2.10 -47.83 -28.57
N CYS A 397 -0.96 -47.55 -27.94
CA CYS A 397 0.04 -48.57 -27.60
C CYS A 397 -0.37 -49.48 -26.43
N LYS A 398 -1.36 -49.11 -25.62
CA LYS A 398 -1.84 -49.92 -24.48
C LYS A 398 -2.87 -50.99 -24.86
N VAL A 399 -3.38 -50.98 -26.09
CA VAL A 399 -4.47 -51.89 -26.54
C VAL A 399 -3.97 -53.32 -26.83
N ASP A 400 -2.66 -53.56 -26.91
CA ASP A 400 -2.09 -54.84 -27.38
C ASP A 400 -1.55 -55.79 -26.28
N THR A 401 -2.01 -55.68 -25.03
CA THR A 401 -1.64 -56.69 -24.01
C THR A 401 -2.81 -57.66 -23.80
N PRO A 402 -2.84 -58.84 -24.44
CA PRO A 402 -3.88 -59.83 -24.19
C PRO A 402 -3.82 -60.28 -22.73
N GLU A 403 -4.97 -60.18 -22.06
CA GLU A 403 -5.21 -60.70 -20.72
C GLU A 403 -4.82 -62.20 -20.71
N PRO A 404 -3.88 -62.66 -19.87
CA PRO A 404 -3.49 -64.06 -19.84
C PRO A 404 -4.72 -64.88 -19.41
N ALA A 405 -5.21 -65.69 -20.35
CA ALA A 405 -6.32 -66.60 -20.12
C ALA A 405 -6.11 -67.34 -18.79
N THR A 406 -6.97 -67.03 -17.82
CA THR A 406 -7.10 -67.77 -16.58
C THR A 406 -7.45 -69.20 -16.95
N LYS A 407 -6.45 -70.09 -16.84
CA LYS A 407 -6.66 -71.53 -16.93
C LYS A 407 -7.55 -71.93 -15.76
N THR A 408 -8.80 -72.23 -16.06
CA THR A 408 -9.69 -73.02 -15.22
C THR A 408 -9.12 -74.44 -15.19
N GLU A 409 -8.39 -74.80 -14.13
CA GLU A 409 -8.10 -76.19 -13.81
C GLU A 409 -9.31 -76.80 -13.07
N ALA A 410 -9.63 -78.03 -13.46
CA ALA A 410 -10.84 -78.79 -13.18
C ALA A 410 -10.91 -79.38 -11.76
#